data_AF-A0A432LYH1-F1
#
_entry.id   AF-A0A432LYH1-F1
#
_cell.length_a   1.000
_cell.length_b   1.000
_cell.length_c   1.000
_cell.angle_alpha   90.00
_cell.angle_beta   90.00
_cell.angle_gamma   90.00
#
_symmetry.space_group_name_H-M   'P 1'
#
loop_
_entity.id
_entity.type
_entity.pdbx_description
1 polymer ?
#
loop_
_entity_poly.entity_id
_entity_poly.type
_entity_poly.pdbx_seq_one_letter_code
_entity_poly.pdbx_strand_id
1 'polypeptide(L)' 'MFKPMLAVTTVAFCIALTACGGSKAVAQSNGTCGKQLTDLQTALNTGAMTQDEYNRSREEALRNCYHNN' A
#
# COMPACT_ATOMS: atom_id res chain seq x y z
N MET A 1 12.18 37.49 34.64
CA MET A 1 11.81 36.10 35.00
C MET A 1 10.83 35.60 33.96
N PHE A 2 11.17 34.55 33.20
CA PHE A 2 10.27 33.54 32.60
C PHE A 2 11.17 32.55 31.83
N LYS A 3 11.51 31.45 32.50
CA LYS A 3 12.04 30.24 31.88
C LYS A 3 10.92 29.21 31.96
N PRO A 4 10.55 28.64 30.80
CA PRO A 4 10.55 27.20 30.66
C PRO A 4 11.33 26.88 29.35
N MET A 5 12.54 26.32 29.39
CA MET A 5 12.81 24.90 29.61
C MET A 5 11.56 24.05 29.36
N LEU A 6 11.40 23.53 28.15
CA LEU A 6 10.72 22.25 27.86
C LEU A 6 10.80 21.93 26.36
N ALA A 7 11.69 20.99 26.05
CA ALA A 7 11.33 19.77 25.35
C ALA A 7 10.52 19.89 24.04
N VAL A 8 11.10 20.48 22.98
CA VAL A 8 10.54 20.35 21.62
C VAL A 8 11.66 20.11 20.61
N THR A 9 12.39 19.00 20.76
CA THR A 9 13.39 18.58 19.75
C THR A 9 13.22 17.14 19.25
N THR A 10 12.22 16.40 19.72
CA THR A 10 12.03 14.99 19.37
C THR A 10 10.98 14.70 18.28
N VAL A 11 10.28 15.72 17.75
CA VAL A 11 9.16 15.51 16.80
C VAL A 11 9.59 15.53 15.31
N ALA A 12 10.84 15.86 15.01
CA ALA A 12 11.27 16.05 13.61
C ALA A 12 11.61 14.76 12.84
N PHE A 13 11.66 13.58 13.48
CA PHE A 13 12.14 12.36 12.82
C PHE A 13 11.04 11.50 12.14
N CYS A 14 9.76 11.78 12.38
CA CYS A 14 8.66 10.96 11.87
C CYS A 14 8.20 11.33 10.44
N ILE A 15 8.65 12.45 9.87
CA ILE A 15 8.18 12.92 8.55
C ILE A 15 8.97 12.26 7.40
N ALA A 16 10.03 11.51 7.68
CA ALA A 16 10.83 10.85 6.65
C ALA A 16 10.16 9.62 5.99
N LEU A 17 9.07 9.07 6.56
CA LEU A 17 8.41 7.87 6.03
C LEU A 17 7.29 8.15 5.01
N THR A 18 6.81 9.39 4.85
CA THR A 18 5.67 9.68 3.95
C THR A 18 6.07 9.86 2.47
N ALA A 19 7.32 9.60 2.09
CA ALA A 19 7.79 9.78 0.70
C ALA A 19 7.95 8.49 -0.12
N CYS A 20 7.76 7.30 0.45
CA CYS A 20 7.76 6.05 -0.33
C CYS A 20 6.33 5.70 -0.81
N GLY A 21 5.76 6.54 -1.67
CA GLY A 21 4.41 6.37 -2.22
C GLY A 21 4.30 6.70 -3.71
N GLY A 22 5.43 6.84 -4.40
CA GLY A 22 5.53 7.46 -5.72
C GLY A 22 6.20 6.61 -6.79
N SER A 23 6.02 5.29 -6.77
CA SER A 23 6.44 4.44 -7.90
C SER A 23 5.28 3.55 -8.31
N LYS A 24 4.49 4.01 -9.28
CA LYS A 24 3.55 3.15 -10.00
C LYS A 24 4.41 2.21 -10.88
N ALA A 25 4.84 1.08 -10.32
CA ALA A 25 5.45 0.03 -11.11
C ALA A 25 4.40 -0.47 -12.11
N VAL A 26 4.63 -0.24 -13.40
CA VAL A 26 3.75 -0.73 -14.46
C VAL A 26 4.06 -2.22 -14.60
N ALA A 27 3.24 -3.06 -13.97
CA ALA A 27 3.36 -4.51 -14.09
C ALA A 27 3.05 -4.92 -15.54
N GLN A 28 4.03 -5.53 -16.20
CA GLN A 28 3.94 -6.03 -17.57
C GLN A 28 2.86 -7.12 -17.64
N SER A 29 1.70 -6.75 -18.19
CA SER A 29 0.48 -7.55 -18.27
C SER A 29 0.55 -8.47 -19.49
N ASN A 30 0.83 -9.76 -19.30
CA ASN A 30 0.56 -10.77 -20.34
C ASN A 30 0.23 -12.18 -19.79
N GLY A 31 0.17 -12.34 -18.47
CA GLY A 31 -0.24 -13.60 -17.81
C GLY A 31 -0.46 -13.45 -16.30
N THR A 32 -0.60 -12.20 -15.84
CA THR A 32 -0.40 -11.79 -14.45
C THR A 32 -1.71 -11.73 -13.65
N CYS A 33 -2.87 -11.68 -14.31
CA CYS A 33 -4.17 -11.52 -13.65
C CYS A 33 -4.48 -12.61 -12.63
N GLY A 34 -4.35 -13.88 -13.01
CA GLY A 34 -4.59 -14.99 -12.09
C GLY A 34 -3.58 -15.05 -10.95
N LYS A 35 -2.31 -14.73 -11.23
CA LYS A 35 -1.24 -14.67 -10.23
C LYS A 35 -1.46 -13.53 -9.23
N GLN A 36 -1.84 -12.35 -9.71
CA GLN A 36 -2.12 -11.20 -8.87
C GLN A 36 -3.31 -11.46 -7.91
N LEU A 37 -4.37 -12.11 -8.39
CA LEU A 37 -5.49 -12.49 -7.53
C LEU A 37 -5.09 -13.56 -6.48
N THR A 38 -4.19 -14.47 -6.84
CA THR A 38 -3.66 -15.49 -5.93
C THR A 38 -2.77 -14.87 -4.84
N ASP A 39 -1.95 -13.88 -5.20
CA ASP A 39 -1.11 -13.14 -4.27
C ASP A 39 -1.95 -12.33 -3.27
N LEU A 40 -3.02 -11.67 -3.75
CA LEU A 40 -3.97 -10.97 -2.88
C LEU A 40 -4.64 -11.94 -1.89
N GLN A 41 -5.03 -13.12 -2.35
CA GLN A 41 -5.63 -14.14 -1.47
C GLN A 41 -4.63 -14.64 -0.42
N THR A 42 -3.37 -14.81 -0.82
CA THR A 42 -2.30 -15.21 0.09
C THR A 42 -2.06 -14.15 1.15
N ALA A 43 -2.00 -12.86 0.75
CA ALA A 43 -1.83 -11.76 1.68
C ALA A 43 -2.97 -11.65 2.70
N LEU A 44 -4.21 -11.93 2.29
CA LEU A 44 -5.35 -12.00 3.22
C LEU A 44 -5.19 -13.17 4.20
N ASN A 45 -4.83 -14.36 3.69
CA ASN A 45 -4.69 -15.57 4.51
C ASN A 45 -3.53 -15.47 5.51
N THR A 46 -2.46 -14.75 5.19
CA THR A 46 -1.33 -14.52 6.08
C THR A 46 -1.56 -13.37 7.06
N GLY A 47 -2.69 -12.66 6.95
CA GLY A 47 -2.99 -11.46 7.75
C GLY A 47 -2.15 -10.24 7.35
N ALA A 48 -1.48 -10.28 6.20
CA ALA A 48 -0.73 -9.15 5.65
C ALA A 48 -1.65 -8.03 5.12
N MET A 49 -2.93 -8.33 4.90
CA MET A 49 -3.97 -7.36 4.59
C MET A 49 -5.30 -7.71 5.26
N THR A 50 -6.15 -6.70 5.42
CA THR A 50 -7.52 -6.85 5.91
C THR A 50 -8.48 -7.27 4.78
N GLN A 51 -9.66 -7.77 5.15
CA GLN A 51 -10.71 -8.14 4.19
C GLN A 51 -11.12 -6.95 3.30
N ASP A 52 -11.17 -5.73 3.85
CA ASP A 52 -11.53 -4.52 3.12
C ASP A 52 -10.46 -4.07 2.11
N GLU A 53 -9.18 -4.26 2.45
CA GLU A 53 -8.05 -4.02 1.55
C GLU A 53 -8.00 -5.06 0.44
N TYR A 54 -8.26 -6.32 0.77
CA TYR A 54 -8.39 -7.40 -0.21
C TYR A 54 -9.50 -7.10 -1.22
N ASN A 55 -10.69 -6.72 -0.75
CA ASN A 55 -11.84 -6.46 -1.61
C ASN A 55 -11.56 -5.34 -2.62
N ARG A 56 -11.02 -4.21 -2.15
CA ARG A 56 -10.63 -3.08 -3.02
C ARG A 56 -9.56 -3.46 -4.04
N SER A 57 -8.50 -4.12 -3.58
CA SER A 57 -7.38 -4.51 -4.44
C SER A 57 -7.80 -5.56 -5.48
N ARG A 58 -8.68 -6.49 -5.10
CA ARG A 58 -9.25 -7.50 -5.99
C ARG A 58 -10.11 -6.87 -7.08
N GLU A 59 -10.96 -5.92 -6.72
CA GLU A 59 -11.80 -5.21 -7.70
C GLU A 59 -10.95 -4.43 -8.70
N GLU A 60 -9.92 -3.71 -8.23
CA GLU A 60 -8.99 -2.98 -9.09
C GLU A 60 -8.20 -3.92 -10.01
N ALA A 61 -7.71 -5.06 -9.48
CA ALA A 61 -7.05 -6.08 -10.29
C ALA A 61 -7.97 -6.64 -11.37
N LEU A 62 -9.22 -7.00 -11.03
CA LEU A 62 -10.20 -7.49 -12.00
C LEU A 62 -10.51 -6.44 -13.07
N ARG A 63 -10.73 -5.17 -12.67
CA ARG A 63 -10.94 -4.08 -13.63
C ARG A 63 -9.77 -3.96 -14.60
N ASN A 64 -8.54 -3.95 -14.10
CA ASN A 64 -7.36 -3.86 -14.96
C ASN A 64 -7.20 -5.06 -15.88
N CYS A 65 -7.64 -6.24 -15.46
CA CYS A 65 -7.62 -7.46 -16.27
C CYS A 65 -8.66 -7.47 -17.39
N TYR A 66 -9.87 -6.97 -17.13
CA TYR A 66 -10.94 -6.97 -18.12
C TYR A 66 -10.96 -5.74 -19.03
N HIS A 67 -10.38 -4.61 -18.61
CA HIS A 67 -10.40 -3.35 -19.37
C HIS A 67 -9.27 -3.22 -20.40
N ASN A 68 -8.31 -4.16 -20.42
CA ASN A 68 -7.21 -4.25 -21.39
C ASN A 68 -7.49 -5.30 -22.51
N ASN A 69 -8.75 -5.68 -22.71
CA ASN A 69 -9.21 -6.59 -23.76
C ASN A 69 -10.37 -5.96 -24.55
#